data_AF-A0A1F9NUK3-F1
#
_entry.id   AF-A0A1F9NUK3-F1
#
_cell.length_a   1.000
_cell.length_b   1.000
_cell.length_c   1.000
_cell.angle_alpha   90.00
_cell.angle_beta   90.00
_cell.angle_gamma   90.00
#
_symmetry.space_group_name_H-M   'P 1'
#
loop_
_entity.id
_entity.type
_entity.pdbx_description
1 polymer ?
#
loop_
_entity_poly.entity_id
_entity_poly.type
_entity_poly.pdbx_seq_one_letter_code
_entity_poly.pdbx_strand_id
1 'polypeptide(L)' 'MYSFWKPEGIPPRTLAPGVTARIAAGEKMMFSLVTLAPNAVVPTHSHPHEQMGFMVSGTLELTIEGETRVLSGNDM' A
#
# COMPACT_ATOMS: atom_id res chain seq x y z
N MET A 1 5.87 10.35 21.44
CA MET A 1 4.53 9.77 21.62
C MET A 1 4.58 8.36 21.05
N TYR A 2 4.09 7.34 21.76
CA TYR A 2 4.02 5.97 21.26
C TYR A 2 2.56 5.60 21.05
N SER A 3 2.26 5.02 19.89
CA SER A 3 0.90 4.63 19.52
C SER A 3 0.91 3.18 19.06
N PHE A 4 -0.16 2.46 19.40
CA PHE A 4 -0.43 1.13 18.88
C PHE A 4 -1.62 1.24 17.93
N TRP A 5 -1.49 0.68 16.74
CA TRP A 5 -2.54 0.71 15.73
C TRP A 5 -3.06 -0.70 15.48
N LYS A 6 -4.38 -0.84 15.55
CA LYS A 6 -5.10 -2.01 15.06
C LYS A 6 -5.78 -1.61 13.75
N PRO A 7 -5.48 -2.24 12.61
CA PRO A 7 -6.06 -1.86 11.33
C PRO A 7 -7.59 -1.74 11.38
N GLU A 8 -8.27 -2.63 12.10
CA GLU A 8 -9.73 -2.67 12.22
C GLU A 8 -10.30 -1.34 12.74
N GLY A 9 -9.55 -0.64 13.60
CA GLY A 9 -9.92 0.66 14.18
C GLY A 9 -9.57 1.88 13.31
N ILE A 10 -8.87 1.71 12.19
CA ILE A 10 -8.52 2.81 11.27
C ILE A 10 -9.52 2.85 10.13
N PRO A 11 -10.32 3.93 9.96
CA PRO A 11 -11.26 4.02 8.85
C PRO A 11 -10.56 3.85 7.49
N PRO A 12 -11.09 3.00 6.59
CA PRO A 12 -10.51 2.84 5.27
C PRO A 12 -10.72 4.09 4.44
N ARG A 13 -9.71 4.46 3.65
CA ARG A 13 -9.77 5.50 2.62
C ARG A 13 -9.76 4.85 1.25
N THR A 14 -10.64 5.30 0.36
CA THR A 14 -10.58 4.90 -1.05
C THR A 14 -9.52 5.74 -1.74
N LEU A 15 -8.53 5.09 -2.36
CA LEU A 15 -7.45 5.74 -3.09
C LEU A 15 -7.74 5.80 -4.60
N ALA A 16 -8.35 4.73 -5.10
CA ALA A 16 -8.78 4.57 -6.49
C ALA A 16 -9.93 3.54 -6.53
N PRO A 17 -10.66 3.38 -7.64
CA PRO A 17 -11.65 2.33 -7.78
C PRO A 17 -11.06 0.94 -7.45
N GLY A 18 -11.64 0.27 -6.45
CA GLY A 18 -11.16 -1.05 -5.99
C GLY A 18 -9.87 -1.03 -5.14
N VAL A 19 -9.35 0.15 -4.79
CA VAL A 19 -8.14 0.30 -3.96
C VAL A 19 -8.48 1.06 -2.69
N THR A 20 -8.32 0.40 -1.55
CA THR A 20 -8.54 1.02 -0.23
C THR A 20 -7.29 0.92 0.63
N ALA A 21 -7.11 1.87 1.55
CA ALA A 21 -6.00 1.87 2.48
C ALA A 21 -6.44 2.26 3.90
N ARG A 22 -5.84 1.60 4.89
CA ARG A 22 -5.91 1.99 6.31
C ARG A 22 -4.56 2.56 6.69
N ILE A 23 -4.55 3.84 7.05
CA ILE A 23 -3.33 4.64 7.17
C ILE A 23 -3.06 5.00 8.64
N ALA A 24 -1.89 4.61 9.13
CA ALA A 24 -1.33 5.02 10.40
C ALA A 24 -0.11 5.92 10.13
N ALA A 25 -0.16 7.17 10.61
CA ALA A 25 0.93 8.13 10.42
C ALA A 25 1.48 8.59 11.77
N GLY A 26 2.81 8.58 11.88
CA GLY A 26 3.56 9.26 12.93
C GLY A 26 4.15 10.58 12.41
N GLU A 27 5.19 11.08 13.08
CA GLU A 27 5.84 12.35 12.70
C GLU A 27 6.69 12.24 11.43
N LYS A 28 7.33 11.08 11.21
CA LYS A 28 8.30 10.89 10.11
C LYS A 28 8.03 9.67 9.24
N MET A 29 7.03 8.87 9.60
CA MET A 29 6.75 7.60 8.95
C MET A 29 5.25 7.40 8.83
N MET A 30 4.84 6.81 7.72
CA MET A 30 3.47 6.40 7.44
C MET A 30 3.48 4.92 7.09
N PHE A 31 2.58 4.17 7.72
CA PHE A 31 2.24 2.82 7.31
C PHE A 31 0.84 2.81 6.71
N SER A 32 0.72 2.17 5.56
CA SER A 32 -0.55 1.98 4.84
C SER A 32 -0.78 0.51 4.62
N LEU A 33 -1.82 -0.05 5.24
CA LEU A 33 -2.32 -1.37 4.87
C LEU A 33 -3.25 -1.19 3.67
N VAL A 34 -2.75 -1.52 2.48
CA VAL A 34 -3.47 -1.35 1.20
C VAL A 34 -4.13 -2.65 0.81
N THR A 35 -5.40 -2.59 0.42
CA THR A 35 -6.17 -3.71 -0.14
C THR A 35 -6.59 -3.35 -1.56
N LEU A 36 -6.19 -4.20 -2.50
CA LEU A 36 -6.56 -4.12 -3.91
C LEU A 36 -7.57 -5.22 -4.21
N ALA A 37 -8.72 -4.85 -4.76
CA ALA A 37 -9.67 -5.82 -5.31
C ALA A 37 -9.06 -6.50 -6.55
N PRO A 38 -9.52 -7.71 -6.93
CA PRO A 38 -9.07 -8.36 -8.15
C PRO A 38 -9.20 -7.43 -9.36
N ASN A 39 -8.13 -7.33 -10.15
CA ASN A 39 -8.02 -6.46 -11.33
C ASN A 39 -8.12 -4.94 -11.05
N ALA A 40 -8.05 -4.51 -9.79
CA ALA A 40 -7.96 -3.09 -9.47
C ALA A 40 -6.61 -2.53 -9.97
N VAL A 41 -6.65 -1.31 -10.52
CA VAL A 41 -5.48 -0.63 -11.06
C VAL A 41 -5.18 0.60 -10.23
N VAL A 42 -3.94 0.71 -9.75
CA VAL A 42 -3.41 1.95 -9.20
C VAL A 42 -2.78 2.72 -10.36
N PRO A 43 -3.25 3.93 -10.71
CA PRO A 43 -2.64 4.72 -11.78
C PRO A 43 -1.17 5.02 -11.46
N THR A 44 -0.32 5.05 -12.49
CA THR A 44 1.08 5.49 -12.35
C THR A 44 1.15 6.88 -11.74
N HIS A 45 1.96 7.04 -10.71
CA HIS A 45 2.14 8.29 -9.97
C HIS A 45 3.55 8.35 -9.37
N SER A 46 3.89 9.50 -8.80
CA SER A 46 5.17 9.71 -8.10
C SER A 46 4.99 10.60 -6.88
N HIS A 47 5.92 10.45 -5.92
CA HIS A 47 6.00 11.25 -4.71
C HIS A 47 7.45 11.64 -4.44
N PRO A 48 7.69 12.79 -3.78
CA PRO A 48 9.04 13.15 -3.33
C PRO A 48 9.49 12.31 -2.13
N HIS A 49 8.58 11.57 -1.50
CA HIS A 49 8.84 10.73 -0.34
C HIS A 49 9.29 9.34 -0.78
N GLU A 50 10.25 8.77 -0.06
CA GLU A 50 10.60 7.35 -0.21
C GLU A 50 9.40 6.47 0.14
N GLN A 51 9.15 5.45 -0.68
CA GLN A 51 8.07 4.49 -0.50
C GLN A 51 8.63 3.08 -0.59
N MET A 52 8.26 2.25 0.38
CA MET A 52 8.55 0.81 0.40
C MET A 52 7.23 0.06 0.53
N GLY A 53 7.17 -1.13 -0.06
CA GLY A 53 6.05 -2.04 0.06
C GLY A 53 6.53 -3.44 0.42
N PHE A 54 5.65 -4.23 1.00
CA PHE A 54 5.84 -5.66 1.12
C PHE A 54 4.49 -6.33 0.88
N MET A 55 4.50 -7.47 0.22
CA MET A 55 3.27 -8.22 0.01
C MET A 55 2.88 -8.92 1.33
N VAL A 56 1.64 -8.72 1.77
CA VAL A 56 1.10 -9.39 2.97
C VAL A 56 0.45 -10.72 2.58
N SER A 57 -0.29 -10.71 1.49
CA SER A 57 -1.03 -11.87 0.97
C SER A 57 -1.50 -11.59 -0.46
N GLY A 58 -1.58 -12.63 -1.28
CA GLY A 58 -2.02 -12.52 -2.67
C GLY A 58 -0.85 -12.22 -3.61
N THR A 59 -1.15 -11.56 -4.73
CA THR A 59 -0.20 -11.23 -5.79
C THR A 59 -0.46 -9.84 -6.35
N LEU A 60 0.58 -9.11 -6.71
CA LEU A 60 0.52 -7.79 -7.33
C LEU A 60 1.49 -7.73 -8.51
N GLU A 61 1.03 -7.20 -9.64
CA GLU A 61 1.94 -6.73 -10.69
C GLU A 61 2.34 -5.29 -10.36
N LEU A 62 3.62 -5.07 -10.07
CA LEU A 62 4.18 -3.78 -9.69
C LEU A 62 5.15 -3.29 -10.76
N THR A 63 4.93 -2.08 -11.26
CA THR A 63 5.81 -1.40 -12.20
C THR A 63 6.53 -0.24 -11.50
N ILE A 64 7.86 -0.23 -11.56
CA ILE A 64 8.72 0.87 -11.06
C ILE A 64 9.66 1.26 -12.19
N GLU A 65 9.67 2.54 -12.58
CA GLU A 65 10.53 3.07 -13.66
C GLU A 65 10.48 2.23 -14.96
N GLY A 66 9.30 1.70 -15.30
CA GLY A 66 9.07 0.90 -16.50
C GLY A 66 9.45 -0.58 -16.37
N GLU A 67 10.04 -1.01 -15.25
CA GLU A 67 10.28 -2.43 -14.96
C GLU A 67 9.09 -3.02 -14.19
N THR A 68 8.49 -4.07 -14.74
CA THR A 68 7.36 -4.77 -14.13
C THR A 68 7.79 -6.09 -13.50
N ARG A 69 7.37 -6.33 -12.26
CA ARG A 69 7.53 -7.61 -11.56
C ARG A 69 6.22 -8.05 -10.92
N VAL A 70 6.01 -9.36 -10.83
CA VAL A 70 4.95 -9.92 -10.01
C VAL A 70 5.51 -10.17 -8.62
N LEU A 71 4.91 -9.54 -7.60
CA LEU A 71 5.23 -9.75 -6.19
C LEU A 71 4.21 -10.70 -5.57
N SER A 72 4.68 -11.59 -4.71
CA SER A 72 3.84 -12.55 -3.99
C SER A 72 4.47 -12.90 -2.64
N GLY A 73 3.75 -13.57 -1.75
CA GLY A 73 4.33 -13.99 -0.47
C GLY A 73 4.90 -12.80 0.31
N ASN A 74 6.11 -12.92 0.85
CA ASN A 74 6.80 -11.85 1.59
C ASN A 74 7.75 -11.02 0.71
N ASP A 75 7.53 -10.94 -0.61
CA ASP A 75 8.35 -10.14 -1.52
C ASP A 75 8.27 -8.64 -1.19
N MET A 76 9.37 -7.91 -1.43
CA MET A 76 9.55 -6.47 -1.20
C MET A 76 10.11 -5.78 -2.45
#